data_AF-M6ZJZ9-F1
#
_entry.id   AF-M6ZJZ9-F1
#
_cell.length_a   1.000
_cell.length_b   1.000
_cell.length_c   1.000
_cell.angle_alpha   90.00
_cell.angle_beta   90.00
_cell.angle_gamma   90.00
#
_symmetry.space_group_name_H-M   'P 1'
#
loop_
_entity.id
_entity.type
_entity.pdbx_description
1 polymer ?
#
loop_
_entity_poly.entity_id
_entity_poly.type
_entity_poly.pdbx_seq_one_letter_code
_entity_poly.pdbx_strand_id
1 'polypeptide(L)'
;MEKTLEVIRIGDNSLHQRQQFSTTEIGISKLINWLNPNDVVGLEAGSQSFRIAKSILNKGIQVIVLNPGDLATIYQSLKKQIKKTLSRLRDSYNVFQ
;
A
#
# COMPACT_ATOMS: atom_id res chain seq x y z
N MET A 1 22.48 7.13 -6.65
CA MET A 1 21.19 7.48 -6.03
C MET A 1 20.85 6.40 -5.02
N GLU A 2 20.73 6.76 -3.75
CA GLU A 2 20.22 5.86 -2.73
C GLU A 2 18.74 5.58 -3.02
N LYS A 3 18.35 4.30 -3.10
CA LYS A 3 16.94 3.96 -3.33
C LYS A 3 16.15 4.21 -2.05
N THR A 4 15.00 4.85 -2.18
CA THR A 4 14.09 5.16 -1.08
C THR A 4 12.79 4.38 -1.23
N LEU A 5 12.11 4.17 -0.10
CA LEU A 5 10.79 3.54 0.02
C LEU A 5 9.83 4.60 0.53
N GLU A 6 8.75 4.84 -0.21
CA GLU A 6 7.63 5.61 0.32
C GLU A 6 6.68 4.65 1.03
N VAL A 7 6.36 4.97 2.29
CA VAL A 7 5.48 4.15 3.12
C VAL A 7 4.32 5.00 3.58
N ILE A 8 3.11 4.48 3.36
CA ILE A 8 1.86 5.09 3.80
C ILE A 8 1.23 4.13 4.78
N ARG A 9 1.04 4.60 6.02
CA ARG A 9 0.37 3.86 7.07
C ARG A 9 -1.02 4.42 7.26
N ILE A 10 -2.02 3.54 7.15
CA ILE A 10 -3.43 3.87 7.27
C ILE A 10 -3.88 3.27 8.61
N GLY A 11 -4.31 4.13 9.54
CA GLY A 11 -4.90 3.72 10.80
C GLY A 11 -6.39 3.99 10.84
N ASP A 12 -7.03 3.61 11.94
CA ASP A 12 -8.47 3.73 12.16
C ASP A 12 -8.94 5.19 12.28
N ASN A 13 -8.05 6.05 12.78
CA ASN A 13 -8.25 7.49 12.75
C ASN A 13 -7.86 7.99 11.37
N SER A 14 -8.70 8.80 10.74
CA SER A 14 -8.61 9.34 9.37
C SER A 14 -7.29 10.03 8.98
N LEU A 15 -6.32 10.13 9.89
CA LEU A 15 -4.96 10.56 9.61
C LEU A 15 -4.11 9.39 9.07
N HIS A 16 -3.80 9.48 7.79
CA HIS A 16 -2.76 8.66 7.18
C HIS A 16 -1.39 9.27 7.50
N GLN A 17 -0.42 8.44 7.87
CA GLN A 17 0.97 8.87 8.03
C GLN A 17 1.75 8.48 6.78
N ARG A 18 2.48 9.44 6.19
CA ARG A 18 3.37 9.20 5.06
C ARG A 18 4.80 9.51 5.49
N GLN A 19 5.70 8.56 5.26
CA GLN A 19 7.11 8.74 5.53
C GLN A 19 7.97 8.04 4.48
N GLN A 20 9.12 8.61 4.19
CA GLN A 20 10.13 8.02 3.32
C GLN A 20 11.23 7.39 4.16
N PHE A 21 11.63 6.18 3.78
CA PHE A 21 12.74 5.44 4.37
C PHE A 21 13.78 5.12 3.29
N SER A 22 15.04 4.85 3.67
CA SER A 22 16.02 4.34 2.71
C SER A 22 16.03 2.81 2.69
N THR A 23 16.52 2.23 1.59
CA THR A 23 16.66 0.77 1.46
C THR A 23 17.94 0.21 2.09
N THR A 24 18.71 1.03 2.82
CA THR A 24 19.88 0.53 3.55
C THR A 24 19.44 -0.23 4.80
N GLU A 25 20.32 -1.03 5.37
CA GLU A 25 20.01 -1.81 6.58
C GLU A 25 19.53 -0.93 7.75
N ILE A 26 20.13 0.25 7.89
CA ILE A 26 19.71 1.27 8.88
C ILE A 26 18.32 1.82 8.54
N GLY A 27 18.06 2.12 7.26
CA GLY A 27 16.75 2.61 6.79
C GLY A 27 15.62 1.60 7.02
N ILE A 28 15.88 0.32 6.73
CA ILE A 28 14.93 -0.77 6.98
C ILE A 28 14.71 -0.98 8.48
N SER A 29 15.76 -0.87 9.31
CA SER A 29 15.61 -0.95 10.76
C SER A 29 14.73 0.17 11.31
N LYS A 30 14.85 1.40 10.78
CA LYS A 30 13.97 2.53 11.12
C LYS A 30 12.51 2.26 10.70
N LEU A 31 12.29 1.73 9.50
CA LEU A 31 10.95 1.33 9.04
C LEU A 31 10.33 0.31 9.99
N ILE A 32 11.06 -0.76 10.33
CA ILE A 32 10.58 -1.83 11.21
C ILE A 32 10.23 -1.32 12.61
N ASN A 33 10.99 -0.36 13.14
CA ASN A 33 10.71 0.24 14.45
C ASN A 33 9.54 1.24 14.43
N TRP A 34 9.18 1.75 13.25
CA TRP A 34 8.04 2.64 13.07
C TRP A 34 6.70 1.90 12.89
N LEU A 35 6.75 0.65 12.43
CA LEU A 35 5.59 -0.24 12.31
C LEU A 35 5.12 -0.76 13.68
N ASN A 36 3.81 -0.96 13.82
CA ASN A 36 3.23 -1.66 14.96
C ASN A 36 3.12 -3.17 14.69
N PRO A 37 3.13 -4.02 15.74
CA PRO A 37 3.00 -5.47 15.60
C PRO A 37 1.74 -5.94 14.86
N ASN A 38 0.64 -5.18 14.97
CA ASN A 38 -0.65 -5.51 14.35
C ASN A 38 -0.81 -4.92 12.94
N ASP A 39 0.19 -4.20 12.42
CA ASP A 39 0.11 -3.68 11.07
C ASP A 39 0.16 -4.84 10.06
N VAL A 40 -0.57 -4.68 8.94
CA VAL A 40 -0.43 -5.55 7.77
C VAL A 40 0.26 -4.74 6.68
N VAL A 41 1.45 -5.20 6.25
CA VAL A 41 2.28 -4.45 5.30
C VAL A 41 2.10 -4.99 3.89
N GLY A 42 1.61 -4.15 2.98
CA GLY A 42 1.66 -4.40 1.54
C GLY A 42 2.97 -3.90 0.93
N LEU A 43 3.69 -4.76 0.22
CA LEU A 43 4.91 -4.42 -0.50
C LEU A 43 4.75 -4.71 -1.99
N GLU A 44 5.04 -3.74 -2.84
CA GLU A 44 5.15 -3.98 -4.29
C GLU A 44 6.36 -4.88 -4.58
N ALA A 45 6.15 -5.94 -5.35
CA ALA A 45 7.20 -6.88 -5.70
C ALA A 45 8.25 -6.20 -6.60
N GLY A 46 9.50 -6.33 -6.19
CA GLY A 46 10.65 -5.74 -6.83
C GLY A 46 11.93 -6.37 -6.28
N SER A 47 13.08 -5.95 -6.79
CA SER A 47 14.35 -6.64 -6.52
C SER A 47 14.77 -6.67 -5.04
N GLN A 48 14.29 -5.74 -4.22
CA GLN A 48 14.58 -5.69 -2.77
C GLN A 48 13.39 -6.09 -1.89
N SER A 49 12.19 -6.25 -2.48
CA SER A 49 10.95 -6.41 -1.72
C SER A 49 10.93 -7.69 -0.90
N PHE A 50 11.48 -8.80 -1.41
CA PHE A 50 11.58 -10.06 -0.66
C PHE A 50 12.54 -9.97 0.52
N ARG A 51 13.65 -9.23 0.38
CA ARG A 51 14.59 -9.02 1.49
C ARG A 51 13.95 -8.20 2.60
N ILE A 52 13.26 -7.11 2.22
CA ILE A 52 12.55 -6.24 3.16
C ILE A 52 11.40 -6.99 3.82
N ALA A 53 10.62 -7.73 3.04
CA ALA A 53 9.52 -8.58 3.53
C ALA A 53 10.02 -9.58 4.57
N LYS A 54 11.15 -10.26 4.32
CA LYS A 54 11.77 -11.16 5.29
C LYS A 54 12.13 -10.45 6.59
N SER A 55 12.72 -9.26 6.52
CA SER A 55 13.07 -8.50 7.73
C SER A 55 11.86 -8.08 8.55
N ILE A 56 10.73 -7.74 7.91
CA ILE A 56 9.48 -7.39 8.59
C ILE A 56 8.81 -8.64 9.18
N LEU A 57 8.77 -9.75 8.43
CA LEU A 57 8.26 -11.04 8.91
C LEU A 57 9.03 -11.55 10.13
N ASN A 58 10.35 -11.34 10.18
CA ASN A 58 11.17 -11.71 11.35
C ASN A 58 10.77 -10.97 12.63
N LYS A 59 10.07 -9.83 12.54
CA LYS A 59 9.49 -9.11 13.68
C LYS A 59 8.08 -9.58 14.06
N GLY A 60 7.54 -10.58 13.36
CA GLY A 60 6.19 -11.10 13.59
C GLY A 60 5.08 -10.25 12.97
N ILE A 61 5.42 -9.29 12.12
CA ILE A 61 4.46 -8.43 11.42
C ILE A 61 4.03 -9.12 10.13
N GLN A 62 2.74 -9.08 9.82
CA GLN A 62 2.20 -9.69 8.60
C GLN A 62 2.63 -8.89 7.36
N VAL A 63 3.10 -9.59 6.33
CA VAL A 63 3.53 -9.00 5.06
C VAL A 63 2.84 -9.68 3.89
N ILE A 64 2.36 -8.88 2.93
CA ILE A 64 1.82 -9.31 1.66
C ILE A 64 2.67 -8.69 0.55
N VAL A 65 3.33 -9.53 -0.26
CA VAL A 65 4.09 -9.07 -1.42
C VAL A 65 3.19 -9.15 -2.65
N LEU A 66 2.89 -8.00 -3.24
CA LEU A 66 1.99 -7.85 -4.39
C LEU A 66 2.80 -7.82 -5.68
N ASN A 67 2.52 -8.73 -6.61
CA ASN A 67 3.07 -8.65 -7.95
C ASN A 67 2.59 -7.35 -8.63
N PRO A 68 3.46 -6.54 -9.28
CA PRO A 68 3.03 -5.35 -10.01
C PRO A 68 1.95 -5.63 -11.06
N GLY A 69 1.94 -6.83 -11.66
CA GLY A 69 0.85 -7.25 -12.57
C GLY A 69 -0.51 -7.38 -11.86
N ASP A 70 -0.52 -7.92 -10.65
CA ASP A 70 -1.74 -8.04 -9.84
C ASP A 70 -2.18 -6.67 -9.34
N LEU A 71 -1.23 -5.80 -8.97
CA LEU A 71 -1.49 -4.42 -8.56
C LEU A 71 -2.16 -3.63 -9.69
N ALA A 72 -1.67 -3.78 -10.91
CA ALA A 72 -2.27 -3.17 -12.09
C ALA A 72 -3.71 -3.67 -12.32
N THR A 73 -3.93 -4.98 -12.18
CA THR A 73 -5.27 -5.58 -12.29
C THR A 73 -6.23 -5.06 -11.22
N ILE A 74 -5.80 -4.99 -9.95
CA ILE A 74 -6.59 -4.47 -8.84
C ILE A 74 -6.95 -3.00 -9.10
N TYR A 75 -5.97 -2.18 -9.49
CA TYR A 75 -6.18 -0.77 -9.79
C TYR A 75 -7.19 -0.55 -10.93
N GLN A 76 -7.05 -1.29 -12.03
CA GLN A 76 -7.99 -1.19 -13.17
C GLN A 76 -9.40 -1.65 -12.79
N SER A 77 -9.52 -2.70 -11.98
CA SER A 77 -10.80 -3.21 -11.51
C SER A 77 -11.52 -2.18 -10.61
N LEU A 78 -10.79 -1.58 -9.67
CA LEU A 78 -11.27 -0.49 -8.81
C LEU A 78 -11.71 0.72 -9.65
N LYS A 79 -10.87 1.16 -10.59
CA LYS A 79 -11.19 2.27 -11.50
C LYS A 79 -12.46 2.02 -12.30
N LYS A 80 -12.66 0.80 -12.79
CA LYS A 80 -13.87 0.39 -13.51
C LYS A 80 -15.11 0.42 -12.61
N GLN A 81 -15.01 -0.06 -11.37
CA GLN A 81 -16.11 -0.01 -10.41
C GLN A 81 -16.50 1.44 -10.07
N ILE A 82 -15.53 2.30 -9.77
CA ILE A 82 -15.78 3.72 -9.48
C ILE A 82 -16.48 4.39 -10.67
N LYS A 83 -15.97 4.21 -11.89
CA LYS A 83 -16.60 4.77 -13.11
C LYS A 83 -18.04 4.30 -13.28
N LYS A 84 -18.31 3.01 -13.05
CA LYS A 84 -19.66 2.43 -13.13
C LYS A 84 -20.59 2.98 -12.04
N THR A 85 -20.10 3.19 -10.84
CA THR A 85 -20.87 3.79 -9.74
C THR A 85 -21.20 5.25 -10.06
N LEU A 86 -20.23 6.03 -10.52
CA LEU A 86 -20.42 7.43 -10.90
C LEU A 86 -21.43 7.58 -12.05
N SER A 87 -21.39 6.70 -13.07
CA SER A 87 -22.36 6.75 -14.16
C SER A 87 -23.78 6.45 -13.66
N ARG A 88 -23.96 5.43 -12.80
CA ARG A 88 -25.26 5.10 -12.19
C ARG A 88 -25.82 6.25 -11.36
N LEU A 89 -24.98 6.93 -10.58
CA LEU A 89 -25.39 8.09 -9.79
C LEU A 89 -25.84 9.24 -10.69
N ARG A 90 -25.11 9.53 -11.76
CA ARG A 90 -25.48 10.55 -12.75
C ARG A 90 -26.81 10.23 -13.44
N ASP A 91 -26.96 8.98 -13.90
CA ASP A 91 -28.19 8.56 -14.57
C ASP A 91 -29.38 8.59 -13.61
N SER A 92 -29.17 8.25 -12.33
CA SER A 92 -30.21 8.42 -11.28
C SER A 92 -30.58 9.89 -11.08
N TYR A 93 -29.60 10.80 -11.02
CA TYR A 93 -29.84 12.24 -10.85
C TYR A 93 -30.64 12.84 -12.01
N ASN A 94 -30.39 12.39 -13.24
CA ASN A 94 -31.11 12.84 -14.44
C ASN A 94 -32.54 12.29 -14.54
N VAL A 95 -32.88 11.22 -13.84
CA VAL A 95 -34.26 10.67 -13.81
C VAL A 95 -35.18 11.47 -12.87
N PHE A 96 -34.61 12.24 -11.95
CA PHE A 96 -35.35 13.10 -11.01
C PHE A 96 -35.38 14.58 -11.43
N GLN A 97 -34.96 14.92 -12.66
CA GLN A 97 -35.12 16.24 -13.29
C GLN A 97 -36.11 16.15 -14.46
#